data_AF-A0A1Y3P1H4-F1
#
_entry.id   AF-A0A1Y3P1H4-F1
#
_cell.length_a   1.000
_cell.length_b   1.000
_cell.length_c   1.000
_cell.angle_alpha   90.00
_cell.angle_beta   90.00
_cell.angle_gamma   90.00
#
_symmetry.space_group_name_H-M   'P 1'
#
loop_
_entity.id
_entity.type
_entity.pdbx_description
1 polymer ?
#
loop_
_entity_poly.entity_id
_entity_poly.type
_entity_poly.pdbx_seq_one_letter_code
_entity_poly.pdbx_strand_id
1 'polypeptide(L)'
;MKSKSLVACLAILGCVSLTSLSVQAADAPEPTIEKSKDNMHELELGSRAPEKFRRPEEGLKDWSKRGLKEPAKESQWVQIHDKYVQVQLTNGQITEIVPVKK
;
A
#
# COMPACT_ATOMS: atom_id res chain seq x y z
N MET A 1 15.90 -70.01 28.35
CA MET A 1 17.09 -69.42 29.02
C MET A 1 17.85 -68.60 27.98
N LYS A 2 17.95 -67.26 28.15
CA LYS A 2 19.18 -66.44 28.37
C LYS A 2 20.20 -66.58 27.21
N SER A 3 20.61 -65.57 26.44
CA SER A 3 21.13 -64.21 26.74
C SER A 3 21.23 -63.39 25.41
N LYS A 4 20.75 -62.14 25.31
CA LYS A 4 21.46 -60.85 25.51
C LYS A 4 22.87 -60.75 24.87
N SER A 5 23.02 -59.96 23.82
CA SER A 5 23.95 -58.80 23.84
C SER A 5 23.77 -57.89 22.62
N LEU A 6 23.67 -56.59 22.91
CA LEU A 6 23.66 -55.45 22.00
C LEU A 6 25.10 -54.99 21.77
N VAL A 7 25.49 -54.75 20.52
CA VAL A 7 26.72 -54.00 20.15
C VAL A 7 26.29 -53.08 19.00
N ALA A 8 25.91 -51.84 19.31
CA ALA A 8 26.77 -50.67 19.51
C ALA A 8 27.20 -50.07 18.15
N CYS A 9 26.51 -48.97 17.83
CA CYS A 9 26.71 -48.11 16.69
C CYS A 9 28.15 -47.59 16.60
N LEU A 10 28.76 -47.68 15.42
CA LEU A 10 29.89 -46.83 15.05
C LEU A 10 29.39 -45.82 14.03
N ALA A 11 29.31 -44.57 14.49
CA ALA A 11 28.84 -43.42 13.74
C ALA A 11 29.77 -43.13 12.56
N ILE A 12 29.19 -43.00 11.37
CA ILE A 12 29.85 -42.41 10.20
C ILE A 12 29.21 -41.04 9.98
N LEU A 13 29.77 -40.02 10.61
CA LEU A 13 29.45 -38.62 10.30
C LEU A 13 30.65 -38.03 9.58
N GLY A 14 30.71 -38.33 8.28
CA GLY A 14 31.63 -37.69 7.36
C GLY A 14 31.24 -36.23 7.18
N CYS A 15 32.16 -35.33 7.53
CA CYS A 15 32.06 -33.92 7.22
C CYS A 15 32.01 -33.74 5.69
N VAL A 16 30.86 -33.33 5.17
CA VAL A 16 30.76 -32.77 3.83
C VAL A 16 30.53 -31.27 3.98
N SER A 17 31.64 -30.53 3.99
CA SER A 17 31.63 -29.09 3.75
C SER A 17 31.32 -28.87 2.27
N LEU A 18 30.05 -28.66 1.95
CA LEU A 18 29.65 -28.03 0.71
C LEU A 18 29.04 -26.68 1.08
N THR A 19 29.90 -25.67 0.93
CA THR A 19 29.60 -24.27 0.65
C THR A 19 28.14 -23.90 0.76
N SER A 20 27.83 -23.10 1.77
CA SER A 20 26.60 -22.31 1.86
C SER A 20 26.35 -21.70 0.48
N LEU A 21 25.35 -22.20 -0.23
CA LEU A 21 24.74 -21.43 -1.29
C LEU A 21 24.12 -20.26 -0.53
N SER A 22 24.83 -19.13 -0.49
CA SER A 22 24.23 -17.85 -0.24
C SER A 22 23.20 -17.68 -1.35
N VAL A 23 22.00 -18.19 -1.10
CA VAL A 23 20.79 -17.66 -1.70
C VAL A 23 20.83 -16.21 -1.26
N GLN A 24 21.42 -15.39 -2.12
CA GLN A 24 21.10 -13.99 -2.18
C GLN A 24 19.58 -14.02 -2.20
N ALA A 25 18.96 -13.70 -1.06
CA ALA A 25 17.67 -13.08 -1.11
C ALA A 25 17.91 -11.97 -2.13
N ALA A 26 17.44 -12.19 -3.35
CA ALA A 26 17.17 -11.10 -4.24
C ALA A 26 16.26 -10.26 -3.37
N ASP A 27 16.87 -9.22 -2.79
CA ASP A 27 16.21 -8.10 -2.20
C ASP A 27 15.25 -7.70 -3.31
N ALA A 28 14.03 -8.24 -3.22
CA ALA A 28 12.97 -7.92 -4.14
C ALA A 28 12.94 -6.42 -4.03
N PRO A 29 13.27 -5.69 -5.13
CA PRO A 29 13.58 -4.28 -5.02
C PRO A 29 12.46 -3.68 -4.21
N GLU A 30 12.78 -3.24 -2.99
CA GLU A 30 11.83 -2.53 -2.16
C GLU A 30 11.26 -1.49 -3.12
N PRO A 31 9.95 -1.49 -3.42
CA PRO A 31 9.40 -0.54 -4.35
C PRO A 31 9.67 0.80 -3.68
N THR A 32 10.76 1.41 -4.11
CA THR A 32 11.14 2.76 -3.76
C THR A 32 10.06 3.53 -4.48
N ILE A 33 8.94 3.73 -3.79
CA ILE A 33 7.91 4.65 -4.21
C ILE A 33 8.61 5.99 -4.12
N GLU A 34 9.28 6.30 -5.23
CA GLU A 34 9.83 7.58 -5.55
C GLU A 34 8.64 8.52 -5.42
N LYS A 35 8.56 9.19 -4.26
CA LYS A 35 7.56 10.22 -4.00
C LYS A 35 7.84 11.34 -4.98
N SER A 36 7.36 11.16 -6.20
CA SER A 36 7.42 12.14 -7.25
C SER A 36 6.83 13.42 -6.68
N LYS A 37 7.56 14.52 -6.87
CA LYS A 37 7.19 15.87 -6.42
C LYS A 37 5.78 16.29 -6.87
N ASP A 38 5.20 15.54 -7.80
CA ASP A 38 3.85 15.64 -8.31
C ASP A 38 3.10 14.30 -8.09
N ASN A 39 2.66 14.03 -6.85
CA ASN A 39 1.78 12.89 -6.51
C ASN A 39 0.36 13.09 -7.09
N MET A 40 0.24 13.64 -8.30
CA MET A 40 -1.00 13.70 -9.08
C MET A 40 -1.39 12.35 -9.68
N HIS A 41 -0.41 11.46 -9.85
CA HIS A 41 -0.59 10.20 -10.56
C HIS A 41 -1.20 9.10 -9.68
N GLU A 42 -0.95 9.14 -8.37
CA GLU A 42 -1.44 8.12 -7.44
C GLU A 42 -2.22 8.78 -6.31
N LEU A 43 -3.52 8.94 -6.54
CA LEU A 43 -4.46 9.33 -5.50
C LEU A 43 -4.67 8.11 -4.61
N GLU A 44 -4.13 8.16 -3.40
CA GLU A 44 -4.27 7.09 -2.42
C GLU A 44 -5.21 7.50 -1.29
N LEU A 45 -5.97 6.53 -0.78
CA LEU A 45 -6.85 6.73 0.36
C LEU A 45 -6.00 6.89 1.63
N GLY A 46 -6.28 7.93 2.42
CA GLY A 46 -5.52 8.30 3.62
C GLY A 46 -4.34 9.23 3.34
N SER A 47 -3.88 9.33 2.09
CA SER A 47 -2.85 10.28 1.67
C SER A 47 -3.37 11.71 1.62
N ARG A 48 -2.45 12.68 1.58
CA ARG A 48 -2.77 14.11 1.55
C ARG A 48 -2.98 14.58 0.12
N ALA A 49 -4.16 15.12 -0.18
CA ALA A 49 -4.45 15.84 -1.39
C ALA A 49 -3.64 17.14 -1.46
N PRO A 50 -3.27 17.58 -2.68
CA PRO A 50 -2.58 18.85 -2.87
C PRO A 50 -3.39 20.04 -2.39
N GLU A 51 -2.68 21.08 -1.97
CA GLU A 51 -3.28 22.23 -1.29
C GLU A 51 -4.32 22.97 -2.12
N LYS A 52 -4.16 23.02 -3.45
CA LYS A 52 -5.16 23.63 -4.34
C LYS A 52 -6.56 23.06 -4.11
N PHE A 53 -6.68 21.75 -3.94
CA PHE A 53 -7.96 21.05 -3.77
C PHE A 53 -8.57 21.18 -2.36
N ARG A 54 -7.83 21.77 -1.41
CA ARG A 54 -8.41 22.15 -0.11
C ARG A 54 -9.19 23.46 -0.18
N ARG A 55 -9.03 24.23 -1.26
CA ARG A 55 -9.74 25.49 -1.40
C ARG A 55 -11.22 25.22 -1.72
N PRO A 56 -12.16 25.95 -1.13
CA PRO A 56 -13.59 25.75 -1.37
C PRO A 56 -14.01 26.09 -2.81
N GLU A 57 -13.17 26.83 -3.54
CA GLU A 57 -13.35 27.15 -4.98
C GLU A 57 -13.18 25.93 -5.89
N GLU A 58 -12.33 24.96 -5.52
CA GLU A 58 -12.15 23.70 -6.27
C GLU A 58 -13.22 22.65 -5.91
N GLY A 59 -14.04 22.93 -4.90
CA GLY A 59 -15.08 22.05 -4.41
C GLY A 59 -16.24 21.87 -5.39
N LEU A 60 -16.57 20.62 -5.69
CA LEU A 60 -17.78 20.27 -6.42
C LEU A 60 -19.01 20.47 -5.54
N LYS A 61 -19.80 21.49 -5.88
CA LYS A 61 -21.10 21.79 -5.26
C LYS A 61 -22.20 20.88 -5.79
N ASP A 62 -22.04 20.35 -7.00
CA ASP A 62 -22.98 19.48 -7.71
C ASP A 62 -22.74 17.98 -7.48
N TRP A 63 -22.09 17.60 -6.37
CA TRP A 63 -21.83 16.21 -6.00
C TRP A 63 -23.08 15.32 -6.05
N SER A 64 -24.23 15.85 -5.61
CA SER A 64 -25.50 15.13 -5.58
C SER A 64 -25.99 14.76 -7.00
N LYS A 65 -25.78 15.66 -7.98
CA LYS A 65 -26.13 15.40 -9.39
C LYS A 65 -25.26 14.32 -10.03
N ARG A 66 -24.09 14.05 -9.45
CA ARG A 66 -23.11 13.06 -9.92
C ARG A 66 -23.30 11.70 -9.25
N GLY A 67 -24.32 11.55 -8.40
CA GLY A 67 -24.57 10.33 -7.65
C GLY A 67 -23.50 10.07 -6.57
N LEU A 68 -22.76 11.10 -6.18
CA LEU A 68 -21.85 11.01 -5.04
C LEU A 68 -22.66 11.14 -3.75
N LYS A 69 -22.15 10.52 -2.69
CA LYS A 69 -22.73 10.70 -1.35
C LYS A 69 -22.38 12.08 -0.79
N GLU A 70 -23.13 12.49 0.23
CA GLU A 70 -22.82 13.70 0.97
C GLU A 70 -21.37 13.65 1.49
N PRO A 71 -20.57 14.70 1.29
CA PRO A 71 -19.21 14.73 1.82
C PRO A 71 -19.24 14.69 3.35
N ALA A 72 -18.21 14.09 3.95
CA ALA A 72 -18.06 14.05 5.39
C ALA A 72 -17.90 15.47 5.97
N LYS A 73 -18.05 15.59 7.29
CA LYS A 73 -17.87 16.84 8.02
C LYS A 73 -16.52 17.48 7.65
N GLU A 74 -16.55 18.79 7.37
CA GLU A 74 -15.37 19.56 6.96
C GLU A 74 -14.63 18.94 5.77
N SER A 75 -15.35 18.26 4.88
CA SER A 75 -14.80 17.69 3.65
C SER A 75 -15.56 18.21 2.43
N GLN A 76 -14.94 18.09 1.27
CA GLN A 76 -15.57 18.41 -0.01
C GLN A 76 -15.17 17.38 -1.06
N TRP A 77 -16.02 17.23 -2.07
CA TRP A 77 -15.66 16.53 -3.28
C TRP A 77 -14.87 17.45 -4.20
N VAL A 78 -13.80 16.93 -4.78
CA VAL A 78 -13.04 17.58 -5.86
C VAL A 78 -12.91 16.60 -7.02
N GLN A 79 -12.82 17.09 -8.24
CA GLN A 79 -12.58 16.26 -9.41
C GLN A 79 -11.10 16.38 -9.77
N ILE A 80 -10.40 15.26 -9.67
CA ILE A 80 -9.00 15.15 -10.03
C ILE A 80 -8.94 14.15 -11.19
N HIS A 81 -8.67 14.66 -12.39
CA HIS A 81 -8.68 13.86 -13.63
C HIS A 81 -10.02 13.14 -13.85
N ASP A 82 -10.00 11.81 -13.96
CA ASP A 82 -11.14 10.92 -14.13
C ASP A 82 -11.72 10.39 -12.81
N LYS A 83 -11.39 11.02 -11.66
CA LYS A 83 -11.86 10.59 -10.35
C LYS A 83 -12.45 11.74 -9.54
N TYR A 84 -13.51 11.43 -8.80
CA TYR A 84 -14.00 12.24 -7.71
C TYR A 84 -13.27 11.84 -6.44
N VAL A 85 -12.67 12.81 -5.76
CA VAL A 85 -11.88 12.59 -4.56
C VAL A 85 -12.50 13.40 -3.44
N GLN A 86 -12.77 12.77 -2.30
CA GLN A 86 -13.24 13.46 -1.13
C GLN A 86 -12.04 13.89 -0.29
N VAL A 87 -11.91 15.19 -0.05
CA VAL A 87 -10.77 15.79 0.64
C VAL A 87 -11.27 16.51 1.89
N GLN A 88 -10.64 16.22 3.02
CA GLN A 88 -10.83 16.97 4.26
C GLN A 88 -10.19 18.36 4.15
N LEU A 89 -10.98 19.41 4.43
CA LEU A 89 -10.53 20.80 4.43
C LEU A 89 -9.48 21.06 5.52
N THR A 90 -9.61 20.40 6.67
CA THR A 90 -8.76 20.60 7.86
C THR A 90 -7.31 20.18 7.63
N ASN A 91 -7.09 18.98 7.08
CA ASN A 91 -5.75 18.37 6.98
C ASN A 91 -5.36 17.95 5.54
N GLY A 92 -6.28 18.09 4.58
CA GLY A 92 -6.10 17.67 3.19
C GLY A 92 -6.19 16.16 2.97
N GLN A 93 -6.63 15.37 3.94
CA GLN A 93 -6.66 13.93 3.80
C GLN A 93 -7.71 13.49 2.78
N ILE A 94 -7.33 12.57 1.90
CA ILE A 94 -8.21 11.88 0.98
C ILE A 94 -8.96 10.80 1.76
N THR A 95 -10.27 10.92 1.88
CA THR A 95 -11.09 9.94 2.57
C THR A 95 -11.79 8.98 1.62
N GLU A 96 -11.98 9.39 0.38
CA GLU A 96 -12.69 8.58 -0.62
C GLU A 96 -12.26 8.92 -2.04
N ILE A 97 -12.30 7.91 -2.91
CA ILE A 97 -12.02 8.02 -4.33
C ILE A 97 -13.09 7.25 -5.09
N VAL A 98 -13.78 7.93 -5.99
CA VAL A 98 -14.84 7.36 -6.83
C VAL A 98 -14.49 7.63 -8.30
N PRO A 99 -14.43 6.62 -9.17
CA PRO A 99 -14.18 6.85 -10.60
C PRO A 99 -15.35 7.59 -11.25
N VAL A 100 -15.05 8.53 -12.14
CA VAL A 100 -16.05 9.19 -13.00
C VAL A 100 -16.54 8.16 -14.01
N LYS A 101 -17.82 7.78 -13.93
CA LYS A 101 -18.46 6.95 -14.94
C LYS A 101 -18.61 7.77 -16.23
N LYS A 102 -18.01 7.30 -17.32
CA LYS A 102 -18.17 7.85 -18.68
C LYS A 102 -19.46 7.33 -19.32
#